data_AF-A0A9P6FXR7-F1
#
_entry.id   AF-A0A9P6FXR7-F1
#
_cell.length_a   1.000
_cell.length_b   1.000
_cell.length_c   1.000
_cell.angle_alpha   90.00
_cell.angle_beta   90.00
_cell.angle_gamma   90.00
#
_symmetry.space_group_name_H-M   'P 1'
#
loop_
_entity.id
_entity.type
_entity.pdbx_description
1 polymer ?
#
loop_
_entity_poly.entity_id
_entity_poly.type
_entity_poly.pdbx_seq_one_letter_code
_entity_poly.pdbx_strand_id
1 'polypeptide(L)'
;MPPPPRSRVRARGAKPPPGAGATAAAARRNAIERAPHVLEPEGDTSEAVSMEVEQETTDAKAWIKEHVEQEVERIKATGTRITALPVKNFGIVVNTTRKKATAINRIEIDSPFDFKQVQQIMVSPGINYPHKENYDYVNVLLFTEDTTEPMIVPYLYDTKLKTQEAVEDEEGTSSSGANTADDQRPWINVKNNLTDWLLVNAQHMRARHHIDEFHDI
;
A
#
# COMPACT_ATOMS: atom_id res chain seq x y z
N MET A 1 18.18 -40.36 -35.26
CA MET A 1 19.54 -39.79 -35.07
C MET A 1 20.06 -40.20 -33.69
N PRO A 2 21.34 -40.62 -33.60
CA PRO A 2 22.00 -41.08 -32.37
C PRO A 2 22.53 -39.93 -31.47
N PRO A 3 22.95 -40.22 -30.21
CA PRO A 3 23.42 -39.25 -29.21
C PRO A 3 24.96 -38.96 -29.32
N PRO A 4 25.57 -38.10 -28.47
CA PRO A 4 26.65 -37.16 -28.81
C PRO A 4 28.07 -37.72 -28.60
N PRO A 5 29.13 -36.95 -28.93
CA PRO A 5 30.44 -37.11 -28.31
C PRO A 5 30.73 -36.00 -27.28
N ARG A 6 31.02 -36.44 -26.04
CA ARG A 6 31.87 -35.74 -25.06
C ARG A 6 33.30 -36.25 -25.22
N SER A 7 34.31 -35.37 -25.20
CA SER A 7 35.59 -35.56 -24.46
C SER A 7 36.49 -34.31 -24.64
N ARG A 8 36.94 -33.62 -23.57
CA ARG A 8 38.10 -33.88 -22.66
C ARG A 8 39.43 -33.60 -23.41
N VAL A 9 40.38 -32.75 -23.00
CA VAL A 9 41.31 -32.76 -21.83
C VAL A 9 42.22 -31.49 -22.00
N ARG A 10 42.43 -30.60 -21.00
CA ARG A 10 43.65 -30.38 -20.15
C ARG A 10 45.00 -30.35 -20.93
N ALA A 11 46.02 -29.50 -20.70
CA ALA A 11 46.70 -29.06 -19.47
C ALA A 11 47.79 -27.98 -19.82
N ARG A 12 48.05 -26.98 -18.96
CA ARG A 12 49.26 -26.76 -18.10
C ARG A 12 50.52 -26.07 -18.69
N GLY A 13 51.03 -25.09 -17.92
CA GLY A 13 52.43 -24.65 -17.81
C GLY A 13 52.82 -23.49 -18.75
N ALA A 14 53.65 -22.49 -18.43
CA ALA A 14 54.52 -22.20 -17.28
C ALA A 14 54.97 -20.71 -17.32
N LYS A 15 55.34 -20.14 -16.16
CA LYS A 15 56.13 -18.90 -15.93
C LYS A 15 57.65 -19.25 -16.03
N PRO A 16 58.71 -18.37 -15.96
CA PRO A 16 58.82 -16.99 -15.41
C PRO A 16 59.84 -16.05 -16.19
N PRO A 17 60.67 -15.14 -15.58
CA PRO A 17 60.68 -13.66 -15.72
C PRO A 17 62.00 -13.09 -16.34
N PRO A 18 62.29 -11.77 -16.37
CA PRO A 18 62.84 -10.94 -15.26
C PRO A 18 62.27 -9.48 -15.29
N GLY A 19 62.52 -8.50 -14.41
CA GLY A 19 63.47 -8.26 -13.33
C GLY A 19 63.91 -6.77 -13.37
N ALA A 20 63.93 -6.13 -12.20
CA ALA A 20 64.68 -4.92 -11.81
C ALA A 20 64.20 -3.50 -12.23
N GLY A 21 64.01 -2.66 -11.21
CA GLY A 21 63.87 -1.19 -11.32
C GLY A 21 63.32 -0.57 -10.04
N ALA A 22 64.18 -0.39 -9.03
CA ALA A 22 63.87 0.20 -7.72
C ALA A 22 64.06 1.73 -7.68
N THR A 23 63.65 2.32 -6.54
CA THR A 23 63.88 3.67 -5.94
C THR A 23 62.64 4.58 -5.97
N ALA A 24 61.91 4.87 -4.87
CA ALA A 24 62.22 5.37 -3.51
C ALA A 24 62.21 6.91 -3.41
N ALA A 25 61.18 7.47 -2.74
CA ALA A 25 61.21 8.67 -1.87
C ALA A 25 59.78 8.89 -1.31
N ALA A 26 59.45 8.49 -0.08
CA ALA A 26 59.75 9.15 1.21
C ALA A 26 58.77 10.28 1.60
N ALA A 27 57.90 9.92 2.54
CA ALA A 27 57.47 10.65 3.74
C ALA A 27 56.72 12.00 3.62
N ARG A 28 55.52 12.03 4.23
CA ARG A 28 55.24 12.84 5.44
C ARG A 28 54.00 12.31 6.18
N ARG A 29 54.24 11.92 7.43
CA ARG A 29 53.23 11.69 8.48
C ARG A 29 52.78 13.04 9.04
N ASN A 30 51.51 13.16 9.39
CA ASN A 30 51.13 13.82 10.64
C ASN A 30 49.85 13.19 11.16
N ALA A 31 49.97 12.64 12.37
CA ALA A 31 48.89 12.15 13.18
C ALA A 31 48.17 13.33 13.83
N ILE A 32 46.84 13.30 13.82
CA ILE A 32 46.03 13.92 14.87
C ILE A 32 45.15 12.80 15.40
N GLU A 33 45.56 12.32 16.56
CA GLU A 33 44.83 11.45 17.46
C GLU A 33 43.61 12.23 17.98
N ARG A 34 42.40 11.84 17.59
CA ARG A 34 41.18 12.21 18.33
C ARG A 34 40.57 10.92 18.86
N ALA A 35 40.43 10.90 20.17
CA ALA A 35 39.83 9.86 20.99
C ALA A 35 38.46 9.40 20.44
N PRO A 36 38.02 8.16 20.77
CA PRO A 36 36.74 7.64 20.31
C PRO A 36 35.60 8.56 20.77
N HIS A 37 34.86 9.12 19.81
CA HIS A 37 33.58 9.76 20.09
C HIS A 37 32.65 8.66 20.61
N VAL A 38 32.39 8.70 21.91
CA VAL A 38 31.25 8.04 22.52
C VAL A 38 30.03 8.53 21.77
N LEU A 39 29.41 7.67 20.95
CA LEU A 39 28.06 7.89 20.46
C LEU A 39 27.16 7.79 21.69
N GLU A 40 26.61 8.93 22.10
CA GLU A 40 25.47 8.94 23.01
C GLU A 40 24.31 8.19 22.33
N PRO A 41 23.52 7.40 23.08
CA PRO A 41 22.45 6.62 22.48
C PRO A 41 21.36 7.55 21.94
N GLU A 42 21.11 7.47 20.64
CA GLU A 42 19.89 7.99 20.01
C GLU A 42 18.69 7.23 20.57
N GLY A 43 18.09 7.78 21.63
CA GLY A 43 16.87 7.27 22.25
C GLY A 43 15.94 8.43 22.51
N ASP A 44 15.27 8.92 21.47
CA ASP A 44 14.16 9.87 21.65
C ASP A 44 13.23 9.98 20.41
N THR A 45 13.69 9.65 19.21
CA THR A 45 12.89 9.83 17.98
C THR A 45 11.86 8.74 17.72
N SER A 46 12.07 7.50 18.18
CA SER A 46 11.13 6.40 17.94
C SER A 46 9.85 6.50 18.79
N GLU A 47 9.97 7.05 20.00
CA GLU A 47 8.86 7.16 20.96
C GLU A 47 7.91 8.29 20.55
N ALA A 48 8.46 9.46 20.16
CA ALA A 48 7.68 10.58 19.64
C ALA A 48 6.88 10.22 18.36
N VAL A 49 7.52 9.55 17.40
CA VAL A 49 6.83 9.09 16.17
C VAL A 49 5.73 8.08 16.47
N SER A 50 5.94 7.18 17.44
CA SER A 50 4.91 6.21 17.84
C SER A 50 3.71 6.90 18.49
N MET A 51 3.94 7.89 19.37
CA MET A 51 2.87 8.65 20.02
C MET A 51 2.06 9.51 19.03
N GLU A 52 2.70 10.14 18.05
CA GLU A 52 2.01 10.93 17.02
C GLU A 52 1.09 10.05 16.14
N VAL A 53 1.57 8.88 15.71
CA VAL A 53 0.78 7.92 14.92
C VAL A 53 -0.40 7.36 15.73
N GLU A 54 -0.21 7.11 17.02
CA GLU A 54 -1.29 6.66 17.92
C GLU A 54 -2.36 7.74 18.10
N GLN A 55 -1.97 9.00 18.25
CA GLN A 55 -2.91 10.11 18.38
C GLN A 55 -3.69 10.34 17.08
N GLU A 56 -3.02 10.37 15.92
CA GLU A 56 -3.70 10.47 14.61
C GLU A 56 -4.72 9.34 14.41
N THR A 57 -4.37 8.13 14.83
CA THR A 57 -5.26 6.95 14.75
C THR A 57 -6.46 7.09 15.68
N THR A 58 -6.27 7.70 16.85
CA THR A 58 -7.35 7.92 17.83
C THR A 58 -8.31 9.00 17.35
N ASP A 59 -7.79 10.12 16.86
CA ASP A 59 -8.58 11.22 16.31
C ASP A 59 -9.38 10.75 15.09
N ALA A 60 -8.77 9.95 14.20
CA ALA A 60 -9.46 9.34 13.07
C ALA A 60 -10.64 8.48 13.49
N LYS A 61 -10.45 7.60 14.48
CA LYS A 61 -11.51 6.71 14.97
C LYS A 61 -12.67 7.50 15.57
N ALA A 62 -12.38 8.53 16.38
CA ALA A 62 -13.40 9.35 17.01
C ALA A 62 -14.21 10.13 15.97
N TRP A 63 -13.53 10.82 15.05
CA TRP A 63 -14.15 11.62 14.00
C TRP A 63 -15.00 10.77 13.05
N ILE A 64 -14.47 9.62 12.61
CA ILE A 64 -15.20 8.68 11.74
C ILE A 64 -16.43 8.13 12.47
N LYS A 65 -16.29 7.74 13.74
CA LYS A 65 -17.41 7.21 14.51
C LYS A 65 -18.54 8.22 14.61
N GLU A 66 -18.23 9.48 14.90
CA GLU A 66 -19.22 10.56 14.96
C GLU A 66 -19.99 10.70 13.63
N HIS A 67 -19.29 10.70 12.49
CA HIS A 67 -19.92 10.82 11.18
C HIS A 67 -20.78 9.62 10.82
N VAL A 68 -20.36 8.41 11.19
CA VAL A 68 -21.19 7.20 11.01
C VAL A 68 -22.44 7.27 11.89
N GLU A 69 -22.31 7.68 13.15
CA GLU A 69 -23.44 7.80 14.08
C GLU A 69 -24.46 8.83 13.59
N GLN A 70 -24.00 10.01 13.15
CA GLN A 70 -24.86 11.04 12.54
C GLN A 70 -25.62 10.50 11.32
N GLU A 71 -24.93 9.77 10.44
CA GLU A 71 -25.56 9.22 9.24
C GLU A 71 -26.57 8.10 9.58
N VAL A 72 -26.25 7.24 10.54
CA VAL A 72 -27.16 6.21 11.04
C VAL A 72 -28.40 6.84 11.66
N GLU A 73 -28.26 7.91 12.44
CA GLU A 73 -29.38 8.65 13.01
C GLU A 73 -30.25 9.30 11.94
N ARG A 74 -29.62 9.94 10.93
CA ARG A 74 -30.32 10.53 9.79
C ARG A 74 -31.16 9.51 9.04
N ILE A 75 -30.62 8.32 8.76
CA ILE A 75 -31.33 7.23 8.07
C ILE A 75 -32.44 6.64 8.96
N LYS A 76 -32.18 6.47 10.26
CA LYS A 76 -33.22 6.01 11.20
C LYS A 76 -34.38 6.99 11.30
N ALA A 77 -34.13 8.30 11.18
CA ALA A 77 -35.17 9.31 11.17
C ALA A 77 -36.13 9.20 9.97
N THR A 78 -35.73 8.55 8.87
CA THR A 78 -36.62 8.26 7.73
C THR A 78 -37.46 6.99 7.93
N GLY A 79 -37.31 6.31 9.07
CA GLY A 79 -37.98 5.04 9.37
C GLY A 79 -37.25 3.81 8.81
N THR A 80 -36.09 3.98 8.20
CA THR A 80 -35.28 2.90 7.64
C THR A 80 -34.34 2.32 8.70
N ARG A 81 -34.18 0.99 8.70
CA ARG A 81 -33.18 0.33 9.55
C ARG A 81 -31.86 0.27 8.81
N ILE A 82 -30.76 0.41 9.56
CA ILE A 82 -29.42 0.30 9.00
C ILE A 82 -28.47 -0.25 10.04
N THR A 83 -27.59 -1.16 9.61
CA THR A 83 -26.56 -1.75 10.47
C THR A 83 -25.20 -1.16 10.15
N ALA A 84 -24.59 -0.47 11.12
CA ALA A 84 -23.19 -0.04 11.00
C ALA A 84 -22.25 -1.22 11.26
N LEU A 85 -21.35 -1.50 10.31
CA LEU A 85 -20.36 -2.57 10.48
C LEU A 85 -19.03 -1.99 10.98
N PRO A 86 -18.39 -2.64 11.98
CA PRO A 86 -17.07 -2.25 12.45
C PRO A 86 -16.00 -2.51 11.38
N VAL A 87 -15.12 -1.54 11.16
CA VAL A 87 -14.02 -1.65 10.19
C VAL A 87 -12.68 -1.80 10.90
N LYS A 88 -11.85 -2.73 10.42
CA LYS A 88 -10.47 -2.95 10.89
C LYS A 88 -9.48 -2.06 10.15
N ASN A 89 -9.62 -1.94 8.84
CA ASN A 89 -8.63 -1.28 8.00
C ASN A 89 -9.23 -0.75 6.69
N PHE A 90 -8.66 0.35 6.22
CA PHE A 90 -8.89 0.92 4.89
C PHE A 90 -7.61 0.81 4.08
N GLY A 91 -7.74 0.59 2.77
CA GLY A 91 -6.59 0.63 1.89
C GLY A 91 -6.99 0.91 0.46
N ILE A 92 -5.99 1.19 -0.37
CA ILE A 92 -6.12 1.26 -1.81
C ILE A 92 -5.16 0.24 -2.41
N VAL A 93 -5.68 -0.64 -3.26
CA VAL A 93 -4.87 -1.56 -4.07
C VAL A 93 -4.75 -0.96 -5.45
N VAL A 94 -3.52 -0.74 -5.92
CA VAL A 94 -3.28 -0.24 -7.27
C VAL A 94 -3.37 -1.39 -8.26
N ASN A 95 -4.27 -1.27 -9.23
CA ASN A 95 -4.35 -2.20 -10.35
C ASN A 95 -3.60 -1.63 -11.55
N THR A 96 -2.45 -2.23 -11.85
CA THR A 96 -1.57 -1.87 -12.98
C THR A 96 -1.81 -2.73 -14.23
N THR A 97 -2.69 -3.73 -14.17
CA THR A 97 -2.96 -4.62 -15.32
C THR A 97 -3.74 -3.95 -16.45
N ARG A 98 -4.31 -2.77 -16.20
CA ARG A 98 -5.02 -1.96 -17.20
C ARG A 98 -4.06 -0.95 -17.81
N LYS A 99 -4.37 -0.48 -19.04
CA LYS A 99 -3.61 0.60 -19.74
C LYS A 99 -3.36 1.86 -18.90
N LYS A 100 -4.16 2.09 -17.87
CA LYS A 100 -3.99 3.16 -16.88
C LYS A 100 -4.11 2.55 -15.49
N ALA A 101 -3.23 2.94 -14.58
CA ALA A 101 -3.31 2.54 -13.19
C ALA A 101 -4.64 3.02 -12.57
N THR A 102 -5.39 2.09 -11.98
CA THR A 102 -6.67 2.37 -11.33
C THR A 102 -6.64 1.91 -9.88
N ALA A 103 -7.24 2.69 -8.98
CA ALA A 103 -7.40 2.31 -7.58
C ALA A 103 -8.53 1.28 -7.41
N ILE A 104 -8.32 0.30 -6.54
CA ILE A 104 -9.34 -0.59 -5.98
C ILE A 104 -9.43 -0.29 -4.49
N ASN A 105 -10.59 0.17 -4.05
CA ASN A 105 -10.85 0.57 -2.67
C ASN A 105 -11.05 -0.67 -1.80
N ARG A 106 -10.23 -0.85 -0.78
CA ARG A 106 -10.23 -2.03 0.07
C ARG A 106 -10.72 -1.69 1.47
N ILE A 107 -11.69 -2.46 1.95
CA ILE A 107 -12.19 -2.37 3.33
C ILE A 107 -12.08 -3.74 3.98
N GLU A 108 -11.41 -3.80 5.13
CA GLU A 108 -11.42 -4.98 6.01
C GLU A 108 -12.45 -4.79 7.11
N ILE A 109 -13.52 -5.57 7.07
CA ILE A 109 -14.70 -5.39 7.93
C ILE A 109 -14.68 -6.50 8.99
N ASP A 110 -14.86 -6.13 10.26
CA ASP A 110 -14.97 -7.09 11.37
C ASP A 110 -16.37 -7.69 11.47
N SER A 111 -16.76 -8.40 10.41
CA SER A 111 -18.04 -9.07 10.33
C SER A 111 -17.84 -10.47 9.72
N PRO A 112 -18.57 -11.50 10.18
CA PRO A 112 -18.56 -12.81 9.54
C PRO A 112 -19.38 -12.85 8.24
N PHE A 113 -20.04 -11.75 7.87
CA PHE A 113 -20.92 -11.65 6.70
C PHE A 113 -20.19 -11.99 5.38
N ASP A 114 -20.89 -12.68 4.48
CA ASP A 114 -20.39 -12.98 3.14
C ASP A 114 -20.70 -11.84 2.16
N PHE A 115 -19.72 -10.97 1.94
CA PHE A 115 -19.88 -9.80 1.07
C PHE A 115 -20.13 -10.14 -0.41
N LYS A 116 -20.00 -11.40 -0.84
CA LYS A 116 -20.43 -11.80 -2.18
C LYS A 116 -21.94 -11.62 -2.39
N GLN A 117 -22.72 -11.56 -1.31
CA GLN A 117 -24.16 -11.34 -1.35
C GLN A 117 -24.53 -9.86 -1.55
N VAL A 118 -23.57 -8.94 -1.51
CA VAL A 118 -23.80 -7.52 -1.83
C VAL A 118 -24.06 -7.39 -3.32
N GLN A 119 -25.24 -6.89 -3.67
CA GLN A 119 -25.66 -6.66 -5.05
C GLN A 119 -25.39 -5.22 -5.50
N GLN A 120 -25.46 -4.27 -4.57
CA GLN A 120 -25.30 -2.86 -4.89
C GLN A 120 -24.49 -2.16 -3.80
N ILE A 121 -23.61 -1.25 -4.25
CA ILE A 121 -22.87 -0.33 -3.40
C ILE A 121 -23.30 1.08 -3.77
N MET A 122 -23.67 1.88 -2.77
CA MET A 122 -23.86 3.32 -2.92
C MET A 122 -22.83 4.04 -2.06
N VAL A 123 -22.35 5.19 -2.54
CA VAL A 123 -21.28 5.94 -1.88
C VAL A 123 -21.78 7.36 -1.70
N SER A 124 -21.66 7.90 -0.48
CA SER A 124 -22.01 9.28 -0.21
C SER A 124 -21.06 10.25 -0.92
N PRO A 125 -21.43 11.53 -1.05
CA PRO A 125 -20.46 12.58 -1.37
C PRO A 125 -19.25 12.55 -0.42
N GLY A 126 -18.08 12.92 -0.94
CA GLY A 126 -16.84 13.01 -0.18
C GLY A 126 -16.84 14.20 0.78
N ILE A 127 -16.40 13.95 2.01
CA ILE A 127 -16.18 14.96 3.05
C ILE A 127 -14.68 15.03 3.31
N ASN A 128 -14.10 16.23 3.25
CA ASN A 128 -12.67 16.37 3.49
C ASN A 128 -12.32 16.01 4.94
N TYR A 129 -11.29 15.18 5.12
CA TYR A 129 -10.87 14.71 6.43
C TYR A 129 -9.93 15.73 7.10
N PRO A 130 -10.32 16.31 8.25
CA PRO A 130 -9.64 17.50 8.79
C PRO A 130 -8.25 17.24 9.36
N HIS A 131 -7.92 15.99 9.70
CA HIS A 131 -6.63 15.66 10.33
C HIS A 131 -5.57 15.19 9.34
N LYS A 132 -5.88 15.04 8.05
CA LYS A 132 -4.91 14.64 7.04
C LYS A 132 -5.23 15.23 5.67
N GLU A 133 -4.30 16.01 5.14
CA GLU A 133 -4.45 16.60 3.82
C GLU A 133 -4.62 15.54 2.72
N ASN A 134 -5.41 15.89 1.70
CA ASN A 134 -5.69 15.05 0.55
C ASN A 134 -6.41 13.74 0.89
N TYR A 135 -6.98 13.62 2.08
CA TYR A 135 -7.87 12.52 2.42
C TYR A 135 -9.32 12.98 2.42
N ASP A 136 -10.17 12.16 1.82
CA ASP A 136 -11.61 12.32 1.86
C ASP A 136 -12.25 11.09 2.52
N TYR A 137 -13.36 11.36 3.20
CA TYR A 137 -14.22 10.41 3.87
C TYR A 137 -15.52 10.22 3.07
N VAL A 138 -16.00 8.99 2.99
CA VAL A 138 -17.33 8.65 2.47
C VAL A 138 -18.01 7.61 3.35
N ASN A 139 -19.34 7.66 3.40
CA ASN A 139 -20.17 6.57 3.85
C ASN A 139 -20.43 5.63 2.67
N VAL A 140 -20.21 4.33 2.87
CA VAL A 140 -20.45 3.29 1.88
C VAL A 140 -21.63 2.45 2.35
N LEU A 141 -22.71 2.46 1.58
CA LEU A 141 -23.90 1.66 1.81
C LEU A 141 -23.82 0.38 0.98
N LEU A 142 -24.07 -0.75 1.64
CA LEU A 142 -24.05 -2.08 1.05
C LEU A 142 -25.47 -2.66 1.10
N PHE A 143 -25.99 -3.00 -0.08
CA PHE A 143 -27.32 -3.60 -0.24
C PHE A 143 -27.18 -5.03 -0.74
N THR A 144 -27.93 -5.93 -0.11
CA THR A 144 -28.06 -7.33 -0.53
C THR A 144 -29.36 -7.50 -1.32
N GLU A 145 -29.66 -8.73 -1.74
CA GLU A 145 -30.97 -9.07 -2.33
C GLU A 145 -32.12 -8.71 -1.39
N ASP A 146 -31.93 -8.96 -0.10
CA ASP A 146 -32.86 -8.58 0.95
C ASP A 146 -32.52 -7.16 1.44
N THR A 147 -33.12 -6.18 0.77
CA THR A 147 -32.90 -4.74 1.05
C THR A 147 -33.55 -4.26 2.35
N THR A 148 -34.08 -5.16 3.19
CA THR A 148 -34.77 -4.78 4.44
C THR A 148 -33.86 -4.11 5.46
N GLU A 149 -32.57 -4.46 5.47
CA GLU A 149 -31.58 -3.86 6.37
C GLU A 149 -30.24 -3.65 5.66
N PRO A 150 -30.05 -2.49 4.99
CA PRO A 150 -28.74 -2.14 4.44
C PRO A 150 -27.68 -2.05 5.53
N MET A 151 -26.43 -2.19 5.09
CA MET A 151 -25.26 -2.03 5.96
C MET A 151 -24.51 -0.75 5.59
N ILE A 152 -23.96 -0.05 6.58
CA ILE A 152 -23.09 1.12 6.38
C ILE A 152 -21.69 0.84 6.90
N VAL A 153 -20.69 1.21 6.09
CA VAL A 153 -19.28 1.23 6.49
C VAL A 153 -18.65 2.57 6.15
N PRO A 154 -17.84 3.15 7.04
CA PRO A 154 -17.02 4.31 6.70
C PRO A 154 -15.94 3.91 5.70
N TYR A 155 -15.42 4.88 4.93
CA TYR A 155 -14.22 4.70 4.13
C TYR A 155 -13.44 6.01 4.06
N LEU A 156 -12.13 5.93 4.34
CA LEU A 156 -11.20 7.05 4.30
C LEU A 156 -10.11 6.75 3.27
N TYR A 157 -9.87 7.65 2.31
CA TYR A 157 -8.96 7.39 1.19
C TYR A 157 -8.16 8.60 0.74
N ASP A 158 -6.99 8.34 0.17
CA ASP A 158 -6.12 9.36 -0.43
C ASP A 158 -6.63 9.73 -1.83
N THR A 159 -6.93 11.02 -2.00
CA THR A 159 -7.42 11.64 -3.25
C THR A 159 -6.30 11.91 -4.26
N LYS A 160 -5.04 11.92 -3.82
CA LYS A 160 -3.86 12.22 -4.64
C LYS A 160 -2.87 11.05 -4.68
N LEU A 161 -3.38 9.82 -4.63
CA LEU A 161 -2.57 8.61 -4.67
C LEU A 161 -1.65 8.57 -5.90
N LYS A 162 -0.37 8.28 -5.67
CA LYS A 162 0.65 8.08 -6.71
C LYS A 162 1.28 6.71 -6.59
N THR A 163 1.67 6.13 -7.73
CA THR A 163 2.41 4.87 -7.83
C THR A 163 3.58 5.04 -8.78
N GLN A 164 4.57 4.17 -8.67
CA GLN A 164 5.58 4.00 -9.72
C GLN A 164 5.10 2.97 -10.74
N GLU A 165 5.52 3.14 -11.99
CA GLU A 165 5.22 2.20 -13.08
C GLU A 165 5.86 0.83 -12.80
N ALA A 166 5.10 -0.24 -13.05
CA ALA A 166 5.61 -1.61 -12.95
C ALA A 166 6.52 -1.88 -14.16
N VAL A 167 7.67 -2.51 -13.93
CA VAL A 167 8.52 -2.98 -15.03
C VAL A 167 7.83 -4.20 -15.66
N GLU A 168 7.44 -4.08 -16.92
CA GLU A 168 7.10 -5.25 -17.73
C GLU A 168 8.42 -5.89 -18.16
N ASP A 169 8.92 -6.84 -17.36
CA ASP A 169 9.99 -7.73 -17.82
C ASP A 169 9.38 -8.67 -18.88
N GLU A 170 9.70 -8.43 -20.16
CA GLU A 170 9.49 -9.42 -21.20
C GLU A 170 10.28 -10.69 -20.81
N GLU A 171 9.55 -11.78 -20.53
CA GLU A 171 10.04 -13.09 -20.04
C GLU A 171 10.19 -13.27 -18.51
N GLY A 172 9.03 -13.37 -17.82
CA GLY A 172 8.70 -14.60 -17.08
C GLY A 172 9.56 -15.01 -15.88
N THR A 173 10.36 -14.13 -15.28
CA THR A 173 11.11 -14.45 -14.06
C THR A 173 11.00 -13.31 -13.05
N SER A 174 10.03 -13.42 -12.14
CA SER A 174 9.92 -12.56 -10.96
C SER A 174 11.12 -12.80 -10.04
N SER A 175 12.18 -12.05 -10.25
CA SER A 175 13.33 -11.99 -9.35
C SER A 175 13.33 -10.65 -8.63
N SER A 176 13.07 -10.72 -7.33
CA SER A 176 13.28 -9.64 -6.36
C SER A 176 14.79 -9.37 -6.27
N GLY A 177 15.33 -8.61 -7.21
CA GLY A 177 16.73 -8.21 -7.27
C GLY A 177 16.89 -6.74 -6.93
N ALA A 178 17.21 -6.45 -5.67
CA ALA A 178 17.59 -5.12 -5.22
C ALA A 178 18.91 -4.67 -5.86
N ASN A 179 18.90 -3.44 -6.40
CA ASN A 179 19.92 -2.38 -6.26
C ASN A 179 20.31 -1.71 -7.59
N THR A 180 20.26 -0.36 -7.56
CA THR A 180 20.94 0.64 -8.41
C THR A 180 20.30 1.17 -9.71
N ALA A 181 18.98 1.03 -9.92
CA ALA A 181 18.28 1.77 -10.99
C ALA A 181 16.85 2.24 -10.65
N ASP A 182 16.48 2.26 -9.36
CA ASP A 182 15.08 2.40 -8.93
C ASP A 182 14.57 3.84 -8.81
N ASP A 183 15.47 4.83 -8.86
CA ASP A 183 15.15 6.21 -8.44
C ASP A 183 14.79 7.17 -9.60
N GLN A 184 14.61 6.65 -10.82
CA GLN A 184 14.26 7.46 -12.00
C GLN A 184 12.89 7.14 -12.61
N ARG A 185 12.09 6.26 -12.00
CA ARG A 185 10.77 5.92 -12.55
C ARG A 185 9.80 7.08 -12.36
N PRO A 186 9.06 7.48 -13.40
CA PRO A 186 8.08 8.55 -13.26
C PRO A 186 6.95 8.11 -12.32
N TRP A 187 6.60 9.00 -11.39
CA TRP A 187 5.42 8.83 -10.56
C TRP A 187 4.16 9.06 -11.40
N ILE A 188 3.23 8.11 -11.34
CA ILE A 188 1.95 8.15 -12.05
C ILE A 188 0.85 8.38 -11.03
N ASN A 189 -0.05 9.33 -11.32
CA ASN A 189 -1.25 9.54 -10.52
C ASN A 189 -2.21 8.36 -10.72
N VAL A 190 -2.64 7.73 -9.63
CA VAL A 190 -3.63 6.66 -9.65
C VAL A 190 -5.00 7.28 -9.52
N LYS A 191 -5.82 7.15 -10.57
CA LYS A 191 -7.19 7.67 -10.54
C LYS A 191 -8.05 6.78 -9.63
N ASN A 192 -8.65 7.37 -8.59
CA ASN A 192 -9.65 6.74 -7.75
C ASN A 192 -11.02 7.35 -8.00
N ASN A 193 -11.89 6.60 -8.68
CA ASN A 193 -13.27 7.01 -8.95
C ASN A 193 -14.27 6.41 -7.97
N LEU A 194 -13.80 5.69 -6.94
CA LEU A 194 -14.66 4.93 -6.03
C LEU A 194 -15.55 3.89 -6.73
N THR A 195 -15.15 3.42 -7.92
CA THR A 195 -15.91 2.45 -8.72
C THR A 195 -15.58 1.00 -8.41
N ASP A 196 -14.32 0.72 -8.09
CA ASP A 196 -13.83 -0.64 -7.84
C ASP A 196 -13.63 -0.85 -6.33
N TRP A 197 -14.23 -1.90 -5.79
CA TRP A 197 -14.21 -2.23 -4.36
C TRP A 197 -13.74 -3.66 -4.10
N LEU A 198 -12.99 -3.85 -3.02
CA LEU A 198 -12.55 -5.12 -2.49
C LEU A 198 -12.93 -5.20 -1.00
N LEU A 199 -14.02 -5.88 -0.71
CA LEU A 199 -14.50 -6.10 0.64
C LEU A 199 -13.87 -7.37 1.19
N VAL A 200 -13.33 -7.30 2.41
CA VAL A 200 -12.71 -8.43 3.11
C VAL A 200 -13.38 -8.59 4.46
N ASN A 201 -13.89 -9.78 4.75
CA ASN A 201 -14.58 -10.04 6.02
C ASN A 201 -13.64 -10.59 7.12
N ALA A 202 -14.19 -10.88 8.30
CA ALA A 202 -13.41 -11.36 9.44
C ALA A 202 -12.78 -12.75 9.22
N GLN A 203 -13.31 -13.56 8.30
CA GLN A 203 -12.71 -14.85 7.88
C GLN A 203 -11.74 -14.70 6.69
N HIS A 204 -11.30 -13.47 6.36
CA HIS A 204 -10.45 -13.15 5.21
C HIS A 204 -11.04 -13.54 3.84
N MET A 205 -12.35 -13.78 3.75
CA MET A 205 -13.03 -13.97 2.49
C MET A 205 -13.10 -12.64 1.74
N ARG A 206 -12.81 -12.68 0.43
CA ARG A 206 -12.73 -11.51 -0.44
C ARG A 206 -13.91 -11.48 -1.40
N ALA A 207 -14.53 -10.31 -1.53
CA ALA A 207 -15.56 -10.04 -2.53
C ALA A 207 -15.17 -8.78 -3.31
N ARG A 208 -15.22 -8.87 -4.65
CA ARG A 208 -14.90 -7.75 -5.53
C ARG A 208 -16.19 -7.22 -6.15
N HIS A 209 -16.37 -5.92 -6.08
CA HIS A 209 -17.55 -5.23 -6.61
C HIS A 209 -17.11 -4.12 -7.55
N HIS A 210 -17.97 -3.83 -8.53
CA HIS A 210 -17.82 -2.73 -9.45
C HIS A 210 -19.12 -1.92 -9.47
N ILE A 211 -19.01 -0.60 -9.41
CA ILE A 211 -20.14 0.33 -9.53
C ILE A 211 -20.14 0.84 -10.97
N ASP A 212 -21.16 0.47 -11.74
CA ASP A 212 -21.35 0.95 -13.12
C ASP A 212 -21.86 2.41 -13.15
N GLU A 213 -22.70 2.78 -12.19
CA GLU A 213 -23.33 4.10 -12.12
C GLU A 213 -23.55 4.55 -10.66
N PHE A 214 -23.21 5.81 -10.39
CA PHE A 214 -23.54 6.44 -9.12
C PHE A 214 -24.96 6.97 -9.18
N HIS A 215 -25.73 6.66 -8.13
CA HIS A 215 -27.08 7.16 -7.97
C HIS A 215 -27.04 8.34 -7.00
N ASP A 216 -27.58 9.48 -7.40
CA ASP A 216 -27.80 10.59 -6.49
C ASP A 216 -28.89 10.19 -5.48
N ILE A 217 -28.62 10.39 -4.19
CA ILE A 217 -29.51 10.04 -3.07
C ILE A 217 -30.16 11.31 -2.52
#